data_AF-A0A8C3SUZ3-F1
#
_entry.id   AF-A0A8C3SUZ3-F1
#
_cell.length_a   1.000
_cell.length_b   1.000
_cell.length_c   1.000
_cell.angle_alpha   90.00
_cell.angle_beta   90.00
_cell.angle_gamma   90.00
#
_symmetry.space_group_name_H-M   'P 1'
#
loop_
_entity.id
_entity.type
_entity.pdbx_description
1 polymer ?
#
loop_
_entity_poly.entity_id
_entity_poly.type
_entity_poly.pdbx_seq_one_letter_code
_entity_poly.pdbx_strand_id
1 'polypeptide(L)'
;MVVQLMKVMDTMLEKAGVDDEQIGITGPSQLHNVLEVLKTEQNIYNIVFHELIRQISVDCAERGELLSKILLLDTGLAVGDPQKGKTIFPVYCVSFYYRQRYVNLLDRIPQQMRNLYKEMMAQRVMDRHITKELYNFKESVGQLTSELCEVRKHDFKVTREAERAHEELADAVRDAELNANLVEEYRELYELQRARLETQLLQLTQEKEIWSSATYDLAMKDTADLSNLQEMTEQFRELLNHVGVEVEHAENSSREKLRIVQNGLTKWMQYFQNNVIGKAGFSNRKGEVLEEILQDFKNLENMLNEDLEQYGGELLLMKKETLKTAADLQKRWTELGQTVLSRHKDINGMLPPELRVMEEINKCTNELCQQYSIRINGENGKKLPILSFSLSFSVSAVCFDILLFEMEVHQSALQNF
;
A
#
# COMPACT_ATOMS: atom_id res chain seq x y z
N MET A 1 -13.15 116.60 -44.37
CA MET A 1 -12.00 115.74 -44.09
C MET A 1 -12.42 114.34 -43.60
N VAL A 2 -13.26 114.23 -42.56
CA VAL A 2 -13.77 112.93 -42.04
C VAL A 2 -14.46 112.07 -43.10
N VAL A 3 -15.28 112.66 -43.99
CA VAL A 3 -15.97 111.93 -45.07
C VAL A 3 -15.01 111.32 -46.10
N GLN A 4 -13.83 111.92 -46.31
CA GLN A 4 -12.80 111.35 -47.18
C GLN A 4 -12.08 110.19 -46.50
N LEU A 5 -11.80 110.31 -45.18
CA LEU A 5 -11.17 109.22 -44.43
C LEU A 5 -12.07 107.99 -44.36
N MET A 6 -13.38 108.18 -44.19
CA MET A 6 -14.37 107.08 -44.28
C MET A 6 -14.33 106.41 -45.65
N LYS A 7 -14.38 107.17 -46.75
CA LYS A 7 -14.27 106.60 -48.10
C LYS A 7 -12.95 105.86 -48.33
N VAL A 8 -11.84 106.35 -47.78
CA VAL A 8 -10.54 105.67 -47.87
C VAL A 8 -10.55 104.38 -47.05
N MET A 9 -11.10 104.39 -45.84
CA MET A 9 -11.28 103.18 -45.02
C MET A 9 -12.11 102.14 -45.77
N ASP A 10 -13.27 102.53 -46.31
CA ASP A 10 -14.16 101.64 -47.05
C ASP A 10 -13.44 101.03 -48.27
N THR A 11 -12.70 101.84 -49.05
CA THR A 11 -11.89 101.30 -50.17
C THR A 11 -10.72 100.42 -49.74
N MET A 12 -10.13 100.67 -48.56
CA MET A 12 -9.06 99.83 -48.01
C MET A 12 -9.63 98.49 -47.53
N LEU A 13 -10.81 98.50 -46.91
CA LEU A 13 -11.54 97.30 -46.48
C LEU A 13 -11.99 96.46 -47.67
N GLU A 14 -12.54 97.11 -48.71
CA GLU A 14 -12.95 96.46 -49.97
C GLU A 14 -11.75 95.81 -50.68
N LYS A 15 -10.59 96.51 -50.75
CA LYS A 15 -9.36 95.94 -51.32
C LYS A 15 -8.72 94.84 -50.48
N ALA A 16 -8.99 94.81 -49.18
CA ALA A 16 -8.53 93.76 -48.29
C ALA A 16 -9.48 92.55 -48.27
N GLY A 17 -10.59 92.58 -49.02
CA GLY A 17 -11.51 91.46 -49.17
C GLY A 17 -12.25 91.13 -47.86
N VAL A 18 -12.47 92.12 -47.00
CA VAL A 18 -13.07 91.91 -45.67
C VAL A 18 -14.54 91.44 -45.77
N ASP A 19 -15.25 91.86 -46.81
CA ASP A 19 -16.66 91.49 -47.09
C ASP A 19 -16.80 90.37 -48.14
N ASP A 20 -15.70 89.81 -48.66
CA ASP A 20 -15.76 88.71 -49.62
C ASP A 20 -16.04 87.39 -48.91
N GLU A 21 -17.26 86.86 -49.09
CA GLU A 21 -17.67 85.53 -48.60
C GLU A 21 -16.84 84.37 -49.20
N GLN A 22 -15.99 84.65 -50.18
CA GLN A 22 -15.08 83.69 -50.84
C GLN A 22 -13.63 84.08 -50.60
N ILE A 23 -13.16 83.90 -49.36
CA ILE A 23 -11.74 84.04 -49.02
C ILE A 23 -10.94 82.96 -49.78
N GLY A 24 -10.34 83.36 -50.90
CA GLY A 24 -9.50 82.50 -51.73
C GLY A 24 -8.41 81.79 -50.90
N ILE A 25 -8.19 80.51 -51.19
CA ILE A 25 -7.20 79.69 -50.47
C ILE A 25 -5.80 80.09 -50.90
N THR A 26 -5.24 81.11 -50.28
CA THR A 26 -3.84 81.53 -50.49
C THR A 26 -2.90 81.08 -49.36
N GLY A 27 -3.44 80.69 -48.19
CA GLY A 27 -2.71 80.15 -47.05
C GLY A 27 -3.15 78.72 -46.63
N PRO A 28 -2.40 78.08 -45.70
CA PRO A 28 -2.50 76.65 -45.39
C PRO A 28 -3.83 76.14 -44.79
N SER A 29 -4.73 77.02 -44.35
CA SER A 29 -6.07 76.63 -43.91
C SER A 29 -7.08 77.77 -44.07
N GLN A 30 -8.38 77.46 -44.11
CA GLN A 30 -9.45 78.47 -44.15
C GLN A 30 -9.38 79.41 -42.94
N LEU A 31 -9.07 78.87 -41.75
CA LEU A 31 -8.82 79.67 -40.55
C LEU A 31 -7.59 80.58 -40.71
N HIS A 32 -6.53 80.10 -41.37
CA HIS A 32 -5.35 80.91 -41.64
C HIS A 32 -5.70 82.11 -42.52
N ASN A 33 -6.49 81.91 -43.57
CA ASN A 33 -6.90 83.01 -44.44
C ASN A 33 -7.85 83.98 -43.73
N VAL A 34 -8.80 83.48 -42.93
CA VAL A 34 -9.66 84.33 -42.09
C VAL A 34 -8.82 85.14 -41.09
N LEU A 35 -7.82 84.53 -40.45
CA LEU A 35 -6.90 85.22 -39.56
C LEU A 35 -6.04 86.24 -40.30
N GLU A 36 -5.67 85.97 -41.56
CA GLU A 36 -4.93 86.90 -42.40
C GLU A 36 -5.79 88.10 -42.81
N VAL A 37 -7.04 87.87 -43.23
CA VAL A 37 -8.03 88.93 -43.54
C VAL A 37 -8.33 89.78 -42.30
N LEU A 38 -8.56 89.16 -41.14
CA LEU A 38 -8.76 89.89 -39.88
C LEU A 38 -7.52 90.69 -39.48
N LYS A 39 -6.31 90.20 -39.79
CA LYS A 39 -5.06 90.92 -39.54
C LYS A 39 -4.92 92.12 -40.47
N THR A 40 -5.30 91.98 -41.75
CA THR A 40 -5.30 93.09 -42.72
C THR A 40 -6.37 94.13 -42.38
N GLU A 41 -7.59 93.71 -42.04
CA GLU A 41 -8.67 94.57 -41.56
C GLU A 41 -8.24 95.35 -40.32
N GLN A 42 -7.60 94.67 -39.37
CA GLN A 42 -7.12 95.31 -38.16
C GLN A 42 -6.01 96.33 -38.43
N ASN A 43 -5.14 96.08 -39.40
CA ASN A 43 -4.14 97.04 -39.85
C ASN A 43 -4.78 98.26 -40.49
N ILE A 44 -5.86 98.08 -41.26
CA ILE A 44 -6.63 99.18 -41.85
C ILE A 44 -7.26 100.02 -40.75
N TYR A 45 -7.92 99.41 -39.76
CA TYR A 45 -8.44 100.14 -38.61
C TYR A 45 -7.34 100.89 -37.86
N ASN A 46 -6.16 100.28 -37.63
CA ASN A 46 -5.05 100.97 -36.97
C ASN A 46 -4.58 102.20 -37.76
N ILE A 47 -4.46 102.09 -39.08
CA ILE A 47 -4.09 103.22 -39.97
C ILE A 47 -5.15 104.32 -39.88
N VAL A 48 -6.43 103.97 -39.97
CA VAL A 48 -7.54 104.93 -39.91
C VAL A 48 -7.62 105.59 -38.54
N PHE A 49 -7.45 104.84 -37.44
CA PHE A 49 -7.43 105.41 -36.08
C PHE A 49 -6.23 106.32 -35.86
N HIS A 50 -5.03 105.96 -36.34
CA HIS A 50 -3.85 106.84 -36.28
C HIS A 50 -4.07 108.13 -37.07
N GLU A 51 -4.68 108.02 -38.25
CA GLU A 51 -5.03 109.18 -39.07
C GLU A 51 -6.14 110.02 -38.43
N LEU A 52 -7.10 109.41 -37.76
CA LEU A 52 -8.17 110.12 -37.04
C LEU A 52 -7.62 110.87 -35.82
N ILE A 53 -6.70 110.26 -35.05
CA ILE A 53 -5.94 110.95 -34.00
C ILE A 53 -5.17 112.13 -34.60
N ARG A 54 -4.49 111.93 -35.74
CA ARG A 54 -3.73 112.99 -36.41
C ARG A 54 -4.63 114.14 -36.86
N GLN A 55 -5.75 113.83 -37.52
CA GLN A 55 -6.71 114.81 -38.02
C GLN A 55 -7.34 115.63 -36.89
N ILE A 56 -7.73 114.98 -35.79
CA ILE A 56 -8.25 115.70 -34.61
C ILE A 56 -7.14 116.55 -33.99
N SER A 57 -5.91 116.04 -33.89
CA SER A 57 -4.77 116.83 -33.38
C SER A 57 -4.54 118.08 -34.23
N VAL A 58 -4.60 117.94 -35.56
CA VAL A 58 -4.42 119.05 -36.50
C VAL A 58 -5.61 120.01 -36.47
N ASP A 59 -6.86 119.53 -36.48
CA ASP A 59 -8.07 120.39 -36.40
C ASP A 59 -8.12 121.14 -35.06
N CYS A 60 -7.71 120.52 -33.95
CA CYS A 60 -7.58 121.19 -32.67
C CYS A 60 -6.47 122.26 -32.69
N ALA A 61 -5.35 122.01 -33.37
CA ALA A 61 -4.27 122.98 -33.54
C ALA A 61 -4.68 124.16 -34.44
N GLU A 62 -5.31 123.89 -35.58
CA GLU A 62 -5.78 124.89 -36.55
C GLU A 62 -6.91 125.75 -35.98
N ARG A 63 -7.90 125.15 -35.29
CA ARG A 63 -8.93 125.92 -34.58
C ARG A 63 -8.35 126.72 -33.42
N GLY A 64 -7.34 126.19 -32.73
CA GLY A 64 -6.57 126.92 -31.73
C GLY A 64 -5.89 128.16 -32.32
N GLU A 65 -5.32 128.05 -33.52
CA GLU A 65 -4.67 129.15 -34.23
C GLU A 65 -5.68 130.17 -34.79
N LEU A 66 -6.80 129.70 -35.34
CA LEU A 66 -7.86 130.54 -35.91
C LEU A 66 -8.59 131.35 -34.82
N LEU A 67 -8.82 130.74 -33.65
CA LEU A 67 -9.29 131.46 -32.47
C LEU A 67 -8.26 132.47 -31.97
N SER A 68 -6.95 132.17 -32.03
CA SER A 68 -5.90 133.16 -31.73
C SER A 68 -5.91 134.34 -32.70
N LYS A 69 -6.38 134.17 -33.94
CA LYS A 69 -6.49 135.23 -34.97
C LYS A 69 -7.79 136.04 -34.86
N ILE A 70 -8.94 135.42 -34.60
CA ILE A 70 -10.24 136.12 -34.43
C ILE A 70 -10.19 137.06 -33.21
N LEU A 71 -9.52 136.67 -32.13
CA LEU A 71 -9.32 137.53 -30.96
C LEU A 71 -8.30 138.67 -31.18
N LEU A 72 -7.54 138.67 -32.28
CA LEU A 72 -6.65 139.77 -32.67
C LEU A 72 -7.34 140.81 -33.58
N LEU A 73 -8.40 140.40 -34.30
CA LEU A 73 -9.09 141.24 -35.30
C LEU A 73 -10.24 142.10 -34.75
N ASP A 74 -10.66 141.90 -33.51
CA ASP A 74 -11.72 142.71 -32.85
C ASP A 74 -11.20 144.08 -32.33
N THR A 75 -10.16 144.63 -32.97
CA THR A 75 -9.54 145.90 -32.61
C THR A 75 -9.33 146.83 -33.83
N GLY A 76 -10.38 147.51 -34.30
CA GLY A 76 -10.23 148.83 -34.96
C GLY A 76 -11.19 149.22 -36.10
N LEU A 77 -12.09 150.19 -35.83
CA LEU A 77 -12.51 151.23 -36.78
C LEU A 77 -13.12 152.42 -36.02
N ALA A 78 -12.65 153.63 -36.33
CA ALA A 78 -13.07 154.91 -35.76
C ALA A 78 -13.51 155.87 -36.88
N VAL A 79 -14.55 156.68 -36.64
CA VAL A 79 -14.78 158.02 -37.23
C VAL A 79 -15.33 158.91 -36.10
N GLY A 80 -14.71 160.09 -35.91
CA GLY A 80 -14.91 161.05 -34.81
C GLY A 80 -16.32 161.65 -34.70
N ASP A 81 -16.65 162.50 -33.72
CA ASP A 81 -15.85 163.54 -33.04
C ASP A 81 -16.56 163.95 -31.71
N PRO A 82 -16.11 164.95 -30.90
CA PRO A 82 -15.94 164.78 -29.47
C PRO A 82 -16.86 165.64 -28.59
N GLN A 83 -17.18 165.18 -27.39
CA GLN A 83 -16.83 165.85 -26.12
C GLN A 83 -17.55 165.20 -24.92
N LYS A 84 -16.76 165.06 -23.83
CA LYS A 84 -17.07 164.69 -22.44
C LYS A 84 -17.32 163.20 -22.11
N GLY A 85 -16.24 162.56 -21.67
CA GLY A 85 -16.03 162.38 -20.22
C GLY A 85 -16.24 160.99 -19.60
N LYS A 86 -15.10 160.36 -19.26
CA LYS A 86 -14.79 159.52 -18.07
C LYS A 86 -15.12 157.99 -18.07
N THR A 87 -14.01 157.25 -17.85
CA THR A 87 -13.77 156.11 -16.92
C THR A 87 -14.01 154.62 -17.30
N ILE A 88 -12.87 153.88 -17.33
CA ILE A 88 -12.50 152.61 -16.63
C ILE A 88 -12.59 151.23 -17.35
N PHE A 89 -11.41 150.57 -17.38
CA PHE A 89 -11.05 149.12 -17.49
C PHE A 89 -12.13 148.12 -17.00
N PRO A 90 -12.46 147.00 -17.70
CA PRO A 90 -11.61 145.77 -17.70
C PRO A 90 -11.86 144.77 -18.88
N VAL A 91 -10.90 144.49 -19.77
CA VAL A 91 -11.07 143.41 -20.80
C VAL A 91 -9.83 142.53 -21.01
N TYR A 92 -8.62 143.05 -20.77
CA TYR A 92 -7.39 142.33 -21.16
C TYR A 92 -7.02 141.10 -20.29
N CYS A 93 -7.41 141.03 -19.01
CA CYS A 93 -7.10 139.87 -18.15
C CYS A 93 -8.03 138.65 -18.34
N VAL A 94 -9.27 138.87 -18.81
CA VAL A 94 -10.23 137.79 -19.04
C VAL A 94 -9.84 136.97 -20.28
N SER A 95 -9.25 137.63 -21.28
CA SER A 95 -8.80 136.99 -22.54
C SER A 95 -7.70 135.94 -22.36
N PHE A 96 -6.70 136.15 -21.48
CA PHE A 96 -5.58 135.20 -21.30
C PHE A 96 -5.98 133.93 -20.53
N TYR A 97 -6.92 134.02 -19.58
CA TYR A 97 -7.40 132.88 -18.79
C TYR A 97 -8.26 131.92 -19.63
N TYR A 98 -9.13 132.45 -20.50
CA TYR A 98 -9.85 131.62 -21.46
C TYR A 98 -8.89 131.00 -22.49
N ARG A 99 -7.86 131.72 -22.94
CA ARG A 99 -6.84 131.21 -23.86
C ARG A 99 -6.15 129.94 -23.31
N GLN A 100 -5.63 129.98 -22.07
CA GLN A 100 -4.91 128.83 -21.50
C GLN A 100 -5.85 127.64 -21.23
N ARG A 101 -7.09 127.89 -20.81
CA ARG A 101 -8.07 126.84 -20.50
C ARG A 101 -8.58 126.13 -21.75
N TYR A 102 -8.81 126.87 -22.83
CA TYR A 102 -9.24 126.29 -24.11
C TYR A 102 -8.09 125.55 -24.82
N VAL A 103 -6.86 126.07 -24.77
CA VAL A 103 -5.68 125.35 -25.30
C VAL A 103 -5.45 124.05 -24.53
N ASN A 104 -5.48 124.08 -23.20
CA ASN A 104 -5.37 122.87 -22.38
C ASN A 104 -6.53 121.88 -22.60
N LEU A 105 -7.73 122.36 -22.92
CA LEU A 105 -8.87 121.51 -23.25
C LEU A 105 -8.71 120.85 -24.61
N LEU A 106 -8.28 121.61 -25.63
CA LEU A 106 -8.04 121.11 -26.98
C LEU A 106 -6.85 120.15 -27.04
N ASP A 107 -5.82 120.35 -26.22
CA ASP A 107 -4.65 119.46 -26.16
C ASP A 107 -4.95 118.14 -25.40
N ARG A 108 -5.95 118.16 -24.51
CA ARG A 108 -6.39 116.97 -23.75
C ARG A 108 -7.10 115.93 -24.61
N ILE A 109 -7.85 116.36 -25.63
CA ILE A 109 -8.67 115.46 -26.46
C ILE A 109 -7.80 114.45 -27.24
N PRO A 110 -6.74 114.86 -27.98
CA PRO A 110 -5.83 113.93 -28.63
C PRO A 110 -5.12 112.99 -27.66
N GLN A 111 -4.80 113.47 -26.45
CA GLN A 111 -4.10 112.68 -25.45
C GLN A 111 -5.00 111.61 -24.82
N GLN A 112 -6.27 111.94 -24.55
CA GLN A 112 -7.27 110.95 -24.14
C GLN A 112 -7.49 109.90 -25.23
N MET A 113 -7.59 110.31 -26.50
CA MET A 113 -7.76 109.37 -27.61
C MET A 113 -6.55 108.43 -27.77
N ARG A 114 -5.33 108.95 -27.57
CA ARG A 114 -4.10 108.15 -27.59
C ARG A 114 -4.02 107.16 -26.42
N ASN A 115 -4.50 107.55 -25.24
CA ASN A 115 -4.57 106.66 -24.08
C ASN A 115 -5.60 105.55 -24.29
N LEU A 116 -6.80 105.88 -24.77
CA LEU A 116 -7.83 104.91 -25.13
C LEU A 116 -7.33 103.90 -26.18
N TYR A 117 -6.58 104.37 -27.18
CA TYR A 117 -5.96 103.47 -28.16
C TYR A 117 -4.93 102.52 -27.52
N LYS A 118 -4.07 103.02 -26.61
CA LYS A 118 -3.10 102.18 -25.90
C LYS A 118 -3.78 101.14 -25.01
N GLU A 119 -4.81 101.54 -24.27
CA GLU A 119 -5.62 100.63 -23.44
C GLU A 119 -6.30 99.58 -24.31
N MET A 120 -6.90 99.97 -25.43
CA MET A 120 -7.50 99.06 -26.41
C MET A 120 -6.48 98.07 -27.00
N MET A 121 -5.26 98.53 -27.33
CA MET A 121 -4.20 97.64 -27.81
C MET A 121 -3.75 96.65 -26.74
N ALA A 122 -3.55 97.10 -25.50
CA ALA A 122 -3.18 96.25 -24.38
C ALA A 122 -4.26 95.18 -24.11
N GLN A 123 -5.54 95.59 -24.14
CA GLN A 123 -6.68 94.67 -24.03
C GLN A 123 -6.63 93.60 -25.12
N ARG A 124 -6.43 93.98 -26.38
CA ARG A 124 -6.34 93.02 -27.49
C ARG A 124 -5.17 92.04 -27.37
N VAL A 125 -4.03 92.46 -26.83
CA VAL A 125 -2.89 91.55 -26.56
C VAL A 125 -3.25 90.55 -25.47
N MET A 126 -3.91 91.00 -24.39
CA MET A 126 -4.41 90.11 -23.35
C MET A 126 -5.44 89.12 -23.91
N ASP A 127 -6.42 89.60 -24.68
CA ASP A 127 -7.44 88.74 -25.28
C ASP A 127 -6.82 87.66 -26.18
N ARG A 128 -5.78 88.00 -26.96
CA ARG A 128 -5.01 87.01 -27.76
C ARG A 128 -4.29 86.00 -26.88
N HIS A 129 -3.66 86.43 -25.80
CA HIS A 129 -2.96 85.53 -24.88
C HIS A 129 -3.94 84.57 -24.19
N ILE A 130 -5.06 85.09 -23.66
CA ILE A 130 -6.13 84.28 -23.07
C ILE A 130 -6.66 83.28 -24.09
N THR A 131 -6.90 83.70 -25.32
CA THR A 131 -7.37 82.80 -26.40
C THR A 131 -6.37 81.67 -26.67
N LYS A 132 -5.06 81.97 -26.66
CA LYS A 132 -4.01 80.96 -26.83
C LYS A 132 -3.98 79.97 -25.67
N GLU A 133 -4.04 80.45 -24.43
CA GLU A 133 -4.07 79.57 -23.25
C GLU A 133 -5.34 78.72 -23.19
N LEU A 134 -6.48 79.28 -23.58
CA LEU A 134 -7.73 78.51 -23.71
C LEU A 134 -7.62 77.42 -24.78
N TYR A 135 -6.93 77.68 -25.89
CA TYR A 135 -6.68 76.68 -26.92
C TYR A 135 -5.74 75.56 -26.41
N ASN A 136 -4.63 75.93 -25.76
CA ASN A 136 -3.70 74.96 -25.15
C ASN A 136 -4.42 74.10 -24.09
N PHE A 137 -5.22 74.72 -23.23
CA PHE A 137 -6.01 74.00 -22.23
C PHE A 137 -7.03 73.06 -22.87
N LYS A 138 -7.73 73.50 -23.92
CA LYS A 138 -8.65 72.65 -24.69
C LYS A 138 -7.94 71.44 -25.29
N GLU A 139 -6.73 71.62 -25.83
CA GLU A 139 -5.94 70.52 -26.38
C GLU A 139 -5.54 69.51 -25.30
N SER A 140 -5.03 69.98 -24.15
CA SER A 140 -4.70 69.12 -23.00
C SER A 140 -5.92 68.36 -22.46
N VAL A 141 -7.07 69.02 -22.33
CA VAL A 141 -8.33 68.36 -21.93
C VAL A 141 -8.75 67.32 -22.98
N GLY A 142 -8.56 67.61 -24.26
CA GLY A 142 -8.80 66.66 -25.35
C GLY A 142 -7.93 65.41 -25.23
N GLN A 143 -6.63 65.56 -24.95
CA GLN A 143 -5.69 64.46 -24.73
C GLN A 143 -6.10 63.61 -23.53
N LEU A 144 -6.35 64.24 -22.37
CA LEU A 144 -6.80 63.55 -21.16
C LEU A 144 -8.12 62.79 -21.36
N THR A 145 -9.05 63.36 -22.12
CA THR A 145 -10.33 62.70 -22.44
C THR A 145 -10.12 61.48 -23.33
N SER A 146 -9.19 61.56 -24.28
CA SER A 146 -8.81 60.42 -25.14
C SER A 146 -8.13 59.31 -24.33
N GLU A 147 -7.16 59.65 -23.48
CA GLU A 147 -6.49 58.69 -22.60
C GLU A 147 -7.48 57.99 -21.66
N LEU A 148 -8.41 58.75 -21.07
CA LEU A 148 -9.47 58.18 -20.22
C LEU A 148 -10.38 57.22 -21.00
N CYS A 149 -10.65 57.49 -22.28
CA CYS A 149 -11.40 56.58 -23.15
C CYS A 149 -10.65 55.26 -23.35
N GLU A 150 -9.34 55.32 -23.59
CA GLU A 150 -8.51 54.12 -23.76
C GLU A 150 -8.38 53.32 -22.46
N VAL A 151 -8.20 53.98 -21.31
CA VAL A 151 -8.20 53.33 -20.00
C VAL A 151 -9.52 52.61 -19.75
N ARG A 152 -10.66 53.24 -20.02
CA ARG A 152 -11.99 52.59 -19.86
C ARG A 152 -12.16 51.38 -20.76
N LYS A 153 -11.67 51.43 -22.01
CA LYS A 153 -11.69 50.26 -22.91
C LYS A 153 -10.82 49.13 -22.38
N HIS A 154 -9.63 49.46 -21.86
CA HIS A 154 -8.74 48.50 -21.23
C HIS A 154 -9.39 47.88 -19.98
N ASP A 155 -9.98 48.70 -19.10
CA ASP A 155 -10.67 48.24 -17.89
C ASP A 155 -11.80 47.26 -18.26
N PHE A 156 -12.64 47.60 -19.24
CA PHE A 156 -13.68 46.70 -19.73
C PHE A 156 -13.11 45.36 -20.23
N LYS A 157 -11.98 45.40 -20.94
CA LYS A 157 -11.32 44.20 -21.46
C LYS A 157 -10.74 43.34 -20.34
N VAL A 158 -10.07 43.95 -19.36
CA VAL A 158 -9.51 43.28 -18.19
C VAL A 158 -10.62 42.68 -17.33
N THR A 159 -11.73 43.40 -17.09
CA THR A 159 -12.88 42.85 -16.36
C THR A 159 -13.44 41.62 -17.07
N ARG A 160 -13.62 41.68 -18.40
CA ARG A 160 -14.11 40.52 -19.17
C ARG A 160 -13.13 39.34 -19.20
N GLU A 161 -11.83 39.61 -19.20
CA GLU A 161 -10.80 38.57 -19.09
C GLU A 161 -10.78 37.94 -17.69
N ALA A 162 -10.95 38.75 -16.64
CA ALA A 162 -11.08 38.26 -15.27
C ALA A 162 -12.35 37.42 -15.07
N GLU A 163 -13.49 37.86 -15.61
CA GLU A 163 -14.75 37.09 -15.58
C GLU A 163 -14.59 35.73 -16.26
N ARG A 164 -13.97 35.68 -17.46
CA ARG A 164 -13.69 34.41 -18.14
C ARG A 164 -12.75 33.52 -17.35
N ALA A 165 -11.67 34.07 -16.79
CA ALA A 165 -10.75 33.29 -15.96
C ALA A 165 -11.43 32.74 -14.69
N HIS A 166 -12.37 33.50 -14.10
CA HIS A 166 -13.17 33.02 -12.97
C HIS A 166 -14.12 31.89 -13.36
N GLU A 167 -14.75 31.97 -14.53
CA GLU A 167 -15.62 30.91 -15.05
C GLU A 167 -14.81 29.64 -15.35
N GLU A 168 -13.67 29.75 -16.04
CA GLU A 168 -12.77 28.63 -16.31
C GLU A 168 -12.24 27.98 -15.01
N LEU A 169 -11.87 28.78 -14.01
CA LEU A 169 -11.44 28.28 -12.71
C LEU A 169 -12.59 27.58 -11.98
N ALA A 170 -13.81 28.12 -12.04
CA ALA A 170 -14.98 27.50 -11.43
C ALA A 170 -15.29 26.15 -12.07
N ASP A 171 -15.13 26.02 -13.38
CA ASP A 171 -15.31 24.76 -14.10
C ASP A 171 -14.24 23.73 -13.70
N ALA A 172 -12.97 24.15 -13.68
CA ALA A 172 -11.86 23.30 -13.27
C ALA A 172 -11.98 22.80 -11.82
N VAL A 173 -12.47 23.65 -10.90
CA VAL A 173 -12.73 23.25 -9.51
C VAL A 173 -13.84 22.21 -9.43
N ARG A 174 -14.95 22.38 -10.17
CA ARG A 174 -16.02 21.39 -10.21
C ARG A 174 -15.54 20.04 -10.75
N ASP A 175 -14.74 20.05 -11.81
CA ASP A 175 -14.15 18.82 -12.36
C ASP A 175 -13.18 18.16 -11.36
N ALA A 176 -12.37 18.95 -10.65
CA ALA A 176 -11.48 18.44 -9.62
C ALA A 176 -12.26 17.80 -8.44
N GLU A 177 -13.37 18.41 -8.02
CA GLU A 177 -14.25 17.86 -6.99
C GLU A 177 -14.88 16.53 -7.42
N LEU A 178 -15.39 16.44 -8.65
CA LEU A 178 -15.93 15.19 -9.21
C LEU A 178 -14.87 14.09 -9.27
N ASN A 179 -13.67 14.43 -9.72
CA ASN A 179 -12.55 13.48 -9.77
C ASN A 179 -12.13 13.02 -8.37
N ALA A 180 -12.09 13.93 -7.39
CA ALA A 180 -11.77 13.59 -6.01
C ALA A 180 -12.82 12.64 -5.39
N ASN A 181 -14.11 12.90 -5.62
CA ASN A 181 -15.19 12.03 -5.17
C ASN A 181 -15.09 10.63 -5.78
N LEU A 182 -14.82 10.55 -7.09
CA LEU A 182 -14.65 9.28 -7.79
C LEU A 182 -13.47 8.47 -7.22
N VAL A 183 -12.35 9.13 -6.93
CA VAL A 183 -11.17 8.48 -6.33
C VAL A 183 -11.49 7.93 -4.93
N GLU A 184 -12.27 8.67 -4.13
CA GLU A 184 -12.67 8.20 -2.80
C GLU A 184 -13.62 7.00 -2.90
N GLU A 185 -14.60 7.00 -3.82
CA GLU A 185 -15.46 5.83 -4.08
C GLU A 185 -14.64 4.59 -4.48
N TYR A 186 -13.64 4.75 -5.36
CA TYR A 186 -12.74 3.65 -5.70
C TYR A 186 -11.95 3.16 -4.49
N ARG A 187 -11.42 4.08 -3.67
CA ARG A 187 -10.69 3.74 -2.46
C ARG A 187 -11.56 2.93 -1.49
N GLU A 188 -12.79 3.36 -1.24
CA GLU A 188 -13.74 2.63 -0.39
C GLU A 188 -13.98 1.20 -0.92
N LEU A 189 -14.18 1.06 -2.24
CA LEU A 189 -14.37 -0.24 -2.87
C LEU A 189 -13.14 -1.15 -2.71
N TYR A 190 -11.93 -0.61 -2.87
CA TYR A 190 -10.69 -1.36 -2.68
C TYR A 190 -10.49 -1.78 -1.21
N GLU A 191 -10.79 -0.91 -0.24
CA GLU A 191 -10.73 -1.25 1.18
C GLU A 191 -11.73 -2.36 1.54
N LEU A 192 -12.95 -2.32 1.00
CA LEU A 192 -13.93 -3.39 1.17
C LEU A 192 -13.46 -4.72 0.58
N GLN A 193 -12.90 -4.70 -0.63
CA GLN A 193 -12.36 -5.90 -1.26
C GLN A 193 -11.17 -6.45 -0.47
N ARG A 194 -10.28 -5.58 -0.01
CA ARG A 194 -9.13 -5.94 0.82
C ARG A 194 -9.58 -6.59 2.11
N ALA A 195 -10.51 -5.98 2.85
CA ALA A 195 -11.03 -6.51 4.11
C ALA A 195 -11.68 -7.90 3.92
N ARG A 196 -12.42 -8.10 2.82
CA ARG A 196 -12.99 -9.41 2.46
C ARG A 196 -11.89 -10.45 2.23
N LEU A 197 -10.87 -10.11 1.43
CA LEU A 197 -9.77 -11.03 1.11
C LEU A 197 -8.92 -11.36 2.35
N GLU A 198 -8.62 -10.38 3.19
CA GLU A 198 -7.89 -10.58 4.44
C GLU A 198 -8.67 -11.52 5.38
N THR A 199 -9.99 -11.37 5.46
CA THR A 199 -10.86 -12.28 6.25
C THR A 199 -10.82 -13.72 5.71
N GLN A 200 -10.92 -13.90 4.39
CA GLN A 200 -10.84 -15.23 3.77
C GLN A 200 -9.46 -15.87 3.97
N LEU A 201 -8.39 -15.10 3.81
CA LEU A 201 -7.02 -15.57 4.04
C LEU A 201 -6.83 -16.02 5.49
N LEU A 202 -7.37 -15.28 6.45
CA LEU A 202 -7.31 -15.66 7.87
C LEU A 202 -8.03 -16.98 8.13
N GLN A 203 -9.25 -17.16 7.60
CA GLN A 203 -10.01 -18.41 7.73
C GLN A 203 -9.27 -19.60 7.13
N LEU A 204 -8.78 -19.46 5.89
CA LEU A 204 -8.02 -20.53 5.22
C LEU A 204 -6.71 -20.85 5.95
N THR A 205 -6.05 -19.86 6.54
CA THR A 205 -4.84 -20.08 7.33
C THR A 205 -5.15 -20.84 8.60
N GLN A 206 -6.23 -20.50 9.30
CA GLN A 206 -6.68 -21.23 10.50
C GLN A 206 -7.08 -22.67 10.16
N GLU A 207 -7.86 -22.88 9.11
CA GLU A 207 -8.23 -24.22 8.63
C GLU A 207 -6.98 -25.04 8.30
N LYS A 208 -6.02 -24.44 7.56
CA LYS A 208 -4.75 -25.09 7.24
C LYS A 208 -3.99 -25.50 8.51
N GLU A 209 -3.88 -24.63 9.50
CA GLU A 209 -3.19 -24.96 10.77
C GLU A 209 -3.88 -26.11 11.50
N ILE A 210 -5.22 -26.12 11.56
CA ILE A 210 -5.99 -27.21 12.17
C ILE A 210 -5.73 -28.53 11.43
N TRP A 211 -5.83 -28.54 10.10
CA TRP A 211 -5.58 -29.74 9.31
C TRP A 211 -4.13 -30.21 9.42
N SER A 212 -3.18 -29.28 9.44
CA SER A 212 -1.75 -29.59 9.56
C SER A 212 -1.44 -30.20 10.94
N SER A 213 -1.99 -29.62 12.02
CA SER A 213 -1.86 -30.15 13.38
C SER A 213 -2.48 -31.54 13.50
N ALA A 214 -3.72 -31.73 13.03
CA ALA A 214 -4.41 -33.01 13.11
C ALA A 214 -3.68 -34.11 12.32
N THR A 215 -3.17 -33.77 11.12
CA THR A 215 -2.38 -34.70 10.30
C THR A 215 -1.05 -35.05 10.99
N TYR A 216 -0.39 -34.07 11.58
CA TYR A 216 0.84 -34.29 12.34
C TYR A 216 0.61 -35.19 13.55
N ASP A 217 -0.41 -34.91 14.36
CA ASP A 217 -0.74 -35.70 15.55
C ASP A 217 -1.10 -37.15 15.19
N LEU A 218 -1.86 -37.36 14.10
CA LEU A 218 -2.17 -38.69 13.60
C LEU A 218 -0.91 -39.42 13.12
N ALA A 219 -0.06 -38.77 12.32
CA ALA A 219 1.19 -39.35 11.83
C ALA A 219 2.15 -39.71 12.98
N MET A 220 2.26 -38.86 14.00
CA MET A 220 3.05 -39.13 15.20
C MET A 220 2.51 -40.33 15.97
N LYS A 221 1.19 -40.42 16.14
CA LYS A 221 0.54 -41.54 16.82
C LYS A 221 0.70 -42.86 16.07
N ASP A 222 0.54 -42.85 14.74
CA ASP A 222 0.74 -44.03 13.90
C ASP A 222 2.19 -44.47 13.87
N THR A 223 3.15 -43.55 13.83
CA THR A 223 4.58 -43.86 13.88
C THR A 223 4.95 -44.51 15.22
N ALA A 224 4.43 -43.98 16.34
CA ALA A 224 4.65 -44.55 17.66
C ALA A 224 4.02 -45.95 17.80
N ASP A 225 2.78 -46.13 17.35
CA ASP A 225 2.09 -47.42 17.43
C ASP A 225 2.74 -48.45 16.48
N LEU A 226 3.24 -48.04 15.30
CA LEU A 226 4.02 -48.90 14.40
C LEU A 226 5.32 -49.39 15.06
N SER A 227 6.06 -48.48 15.72
CA SER A 227 7.27 -48.85 16.47
C SER A 227 6.96 -49.88 17.57
N ASN A 228 5.87 -49.68 18.31
CA ASN A 228 5.45 -50.62 19.35
C ASN A 228 5.03 -51.98 18.76
N LEU A 229 4.35 -52.01 17.61
CA LEU A 229 4.02 -53.25 16.90
C LEU A 229 5.28 -53.99 16.45
N GLN A 230 6.25 -53.28 15.89
CA GLN A 230 7.52 -53.87 15.47
C GLN A 230 8.29 -54.46 16.66
N GLU A 231 8.36 -53.75 17.78
CA GLU A 231 9.01 -54.23 19.00
C GLU A 231 8.33 -55.50 19.54
N MET A 232 7.00 -55.49 19.71
CA MET A 232 6.26 -56.64 20.23
C MET A 232 6.35 -57.86 19.31
N THR A 233 6.31 -57.67 17.99
CA THR A 233 6.41 -58.77 17.02
C THR A 233 7.83 -59.35 16.94
N GLU A 234 8.87 -58.55 17.15
CA GLU A 234 10.25 -59.05 17.28
C GLU A 234 10.44 -59.83 18.59
N GLN A 235 10.01 -59.27 19.73
CA GLN A 235 10.05 -59.97 21.02
C GLN A 235 9.31 -61.31 20.97
N PHE A 236 8.14 -61.33 20.31
CA PHE A 236 7.38 -62.56 20.10
C PHE A 236 8.19 -63.60 19.30
N ARG A 237 8.86 -63.16 18.22
CA ARG A 237 9.71 -64.02 17.39
C ARG A 237 10.89 -64.58 18.18
N GLU A 238 11.57 -63.75 18.97
CA GLU A 238 12.69 -64.16 19.82
C GLU A 238 12.26 -65.22 20.85
N LEU A 239 11.15 -64.99 21.55
CA LEU A 239 10.61 -65.95 22.53
C LEU A 239 10.24 -67.29 21.87
N LEU A 240 9.55 -67.26 20.73
CA LEU A 240 9.19 -68.50 20.03
C LEU A 240 10.40 -69.24 19.45
N ASN A 241 11.41 -68.53 18.96
CA ASN A 241 12.65 -69.14 18.51
C ASN A 241 13.37 -69.81 19.67
N HIS A 242 13.43 -69.16 20.84
CA HIS A 242 14.02 -69.73 22.04
C HIS A 242 13.29 -71.01 22.47
N VAL A 243 11.96 -70.96 22.60
CA VAL A 243 11.13 -72.14 22.90
C VAL A 243 11.33 -73.24 21.86
N GLY A 244 11.42 -72.88 20.58
CA GLY A 244 11.67 -73.81 19.49
C GLY A 244 12.99 -74.57 19.66
N VAL A 245 14.08 -73.86 19.92
CA VAL A 245 15.41 -74.46 20.17
C VAL A 245 15.38 -75.35 21.43
N GLU A 246 14.75 -74.90 22.50
CA GLU A 246 14.65 -75.70 23.74
C GLU A 246 13.84 -76.99 23.56
N VAL A 247 12.74 -76.94 22.81
CA VAL A 247 11.92 -78.11 22.50
C VAL A 247 12.69 -79.05 21.57
N GLU A 248 13.37 -78.54 20.54
CA GLU A 248 14.18 -79.36 19.65
C GLU A 248 15.34 -80.04 20.39
N HIS A 249 16.04 -79.30 21.27
CA HIS A 249 17.10 -79.86 22.10
C HIS A 249 16.59 -80.95 23.05
N ALA A 250 15.48 -80.68 23.75
CA ALA A 250 14.81 -81.65 24.61
C ALA A 250 14.46 -82.93 23.85
N GLU A 251 13.81 -82.79 22.69
CA GLU A 251 13.41 -83.93 21.86
C GLU A 251 14.59 -84.72 21.29
N ASN A 252 15.69 -84.05 20.95
CA ASN A 252 16.93 -84.69 20.49
C ASN A 252 17.62 -85.45 21.62
N SER A 253 17.65 -84.88 22.83
CA SER A 253 18.16 -85.54 24.04
C SER A 253 17.36 -86.79 24.38
N SER A 254 16.02 -86.69 24.43
CA SER A 254 15.13 -87.84 24.65
C SER A 254 15.35 -88.95 23.63
N ARG A 255 15.50 -88.59 22.34
CA ARG A 255 15.74 -89.55 21.26
C ARG A 255 17.06 -90.31 21.44
N GLU A 256 18.13 -89.61 21.82
CA GLU A 256 19.43 -90.25 22.04
C GLU A 256 19.41 -91.15 23.29
N LYS A 257 18.80 -90.68 24.38
CA LYS A 257 18.62 -91.50 25.60
C LYS A 257 17.82 -92.78 25.31
N LEU A 258 16.70 -92.67 24.58
CA LEU A 258 15.91 -93.84 24.16
C LEU A 258 16.72 -94.80 23.28
N ARG A 259 17.59 -94.28 22.40
CA ARG A 259 18.50 -95.11 21.58
C ARG A 259 19.48 -95.89 22.45
N ILE A 260 20.02 -95.27 23.50
CA ILE A 260 20.90 -95.94 24.46
C ILE A 260 20.14 -97.03 25.22
N VAL A 261 18.92 -96.75 25.71
CA VAL A 261 18.06 -97.73 26.37
C VAL A 261 17.76 -98.91 25.46
N GLN A 262 17.39 -98.65 24.20
CA GLN A 262 17.12 -99.70 23.21
C GLN A 262 18.35 -100.58 22.94
N ASN A 263 19.52 -99.96 22.79
CA ASN A 263 20.77 -100.70 22.57
C ASN A 263 21.14 -101.54 23.79
N GLY A 264 20.98 -101.01 25.01
CA GLY A 264 21.21 -101.74 26.26
C GLY A 264 20.27 -102.94 26.42
N LEU A 265 18.98 -102.75 26.16
CA LEU A 265 18.00 -103.85 26.16
C LEU A 265 18.35 -104.91 25.10
N THR A 266 18.79 -104.50 23.91
CA THR A 266 19.17 -105.42 22.84
C THR A 266 20.43 -106.21 23.18
N LYS A 267 21.46 -105.56 23.77
CA LYS A 267 22.68 -106.19 24.30
C LYS A 267 22.31 -107.32 25.26
N TRP A 268 21.48 -107.01 26.26
CA TRP A 268 21.08 -107.98 27.27
C TRP A 268 20.16 -109.06 26.73
N MET A 269 19.21 -108.73 25.84
CA MET A 269 18.35 -109.72 25.20
C MET A 269 19.16 -110.75 24.39
N GLN A 270 20.16 -110.30 23.61
CA GLN A 270 21.07 -111.20 22.88
C GLN A 270 21.91 -112.05 23.84
N TYR A 271 22.42 -111.45 24.93
CA TYR A 271 23.13 -112.18 25.96
C TYR A 271 22.26 -113.28 26.59
N PHE A 272 21.00 -112.99 26.92
CA PHE A 272 20.07 -113.97 27.49
C PHE A 272 19.71 -115.07 26.49
N GLN A 273 19.47 -114.76 25.22
CA GLN A 273 19.20 -115.75 24.18
C GLN A 273 20.37 -116.71 23.97
N ASN A 274 21.59 -116.18 23.91
CA ASN A 274 22.80 -116.98 23.68
C ASN A 274 23.22 -117.82 24.89
N ASN A 275 23.01 -117.32 26.12
CA ASN A 275 23.56 -117.92 27.33
C ASN A 275 22.54 -118.58 28.28
N VAL A 276 21.23 -118.39 28.09
CA VAL A 276 20.18 -118.92 29.01
C VAL A 276 19.25 -119.89 28.32
N ILE A 277 18.84 -119.56 27.09
CA ILE A 277 17.81 -120.32 26.37
C ILE A 277 18.45 -121.49 25.59
N GLY A 278 19.73 -121.36 25.19
CA GLY A 278 20.39 -122.33 24.30
C GLY A 278 21.19 -123.47 24.94
N LYS A 279 21.62 -123.37 26.21
CA LYS A 279 22.44 -124.42 26.88
C LYS A 279 22.13 -124.49 28.38
N ALA A 280 21.87 -125.71 28.87
CA ALA A 280 21.70 -126.17 30.25
C ALA A 280 21.49 -125.06 31.31
N GLY A 281 20.26 -124.96 31.81
CA GLY A 281 19.80 -123.86 32.67
C GLY A 281 20.70 -123.53 33.86
N PHE A 282 20.73 -122.22 34.19
CA PHE A 282 21.14 -121.46 35.39
C PHE A 282 22.20 -121.99 36.38
N SER A 283 22.78 -123.16 36.20
CA SER A 283 23.45 -123.93 37.25
C SER A 283 24.92 -123.57 37.45
N ASN A 284 25.47 -122.57 36.72
CA ASN A 284 26.88 -122.19 36.88
C ASN A 284 27.22 -120.76 36.41
N ARG A 285 26.56 -119.72 36.94
CA ARG A 285 26.93 -118.32 36.64
C ARG A 285 27.55 -117.60 37.82
N LYS A 286 28.66 -116.89 37.54
CA LYS A 286 29.37 -116.00 38.46
C LYS A 286 28.51 -114.78 38.79
N GLY A 287 28.39 -114.45 40.08
CA GLY A 287 27.68 -113.25 40.56
C GLY A 287 28.09 -111.95 39.87
N GLU A 288 29.34 -111.86 39.41
CA GLU A 288 29.90 -110.70 38.68
C GLU A 288 29.05 -110.24 37.47
N VAL A 289 28.45 -111.17 36.71
CA VAL A 289 27.66 -110.79 35.51
C VAL A 289 26.25 -110.34 35.88
N LEU A 290 25.68 -110.85 36.98
CA LEU A 290 24.38 -110.39 37.49
C LEU A 290 24.50 -108.96 38.04
N GLU A 291 25.63 -108.66 38.69
CA GLU A 291 25.96 -107.32 39.18
C GLU A 291 26.12 -106.31 38.04
N GLU A 292 26.81 -106.67 36.94
CA GLU A 292 26.92 -105.83 35.73
C GLU A 292 25.53 -105.54 35.11
N ILE A 293 24.68 -106.56 35.03
CA ILE A 293 23.31 -106.44 34.51
C ILE A 293 22.51 -105.45 35.36
N LEU A 294 22.51 -105.63 36.68
CA LEU A 294 21.81 -104.75 37.61
C LEU A 294 22.30 -103.30 37.50
N GLN A 295 23.61 -103.09 37.43
CA GLN A 295 24.17 -101.75 37.35
C GLN A 295 23.80 -101.07 36.02
N ASP A 296 23.85 -101.80 34.90
CA ASP A 296 23.40 -101.29 33.60
C ASP A 296 21.89 -100.95 33.64
N PHE A 297 21.04 -101.81 34.23
CA PHE A 297 19.61 -101.54 34.37
C PHE A 297 19.33 -100.29 35.22
N LYS A 298 20.05 -100.10 36.34
CA LYS A 298 19.97 -98.89 37.18
C LYS A 298 20.41 -97.64 36.41
N ASN A 299 21.48 -97.73 35.61
CA ASN A 299 21.94 -96.62 34.78
C ASN A 299 20.92 -96.22 33.71
N LEU A 300 20.26 -97.22 33.08
CA LEU A 300 19.20 -96.98 32.10
C LEU A 300 17.94 -96.39 32.75
N GLU A 301 17.57 -96.84 33.94
CA GLU A 301 16.47 -96.27 34.73
C GLU A 301 16.73 -94.81 35.09
N ASN A 302 17.92 -94.50 35.62
CA ASN A 302 18.32 -93.13 35.96
C ASN A 302 18.26 -92.21 34.74
N MET A 303 18.73 -92.67 33.58
CA MET A 303 18.68 -91.92 32.33
C MET A 303 17.25 -91.58 31.88
N LEU A 304 16.31 -92.53 32.03
CA LEU A 304 14.89 -92.34 31.74
C LEU A 304 14.25 -91.37 32.74
N ASN A 305 14.61 -91.45 34.02
CA ASN A 305 14.09 -90.57 35.06
C ASN A 305 14.55 -89.11 34.87
N GLU A 306 15.82 -88.89 34.54
CA GLU A 306 16.34 -87.57 34.16
C GLU A 306 15.62 -87.00 32.93
N ASP A 307 15.18 -87.84 32.00
CA ASP A 307 14.42 -87.38 30.83
C ASP A 307 12.96 -87.04 31.19
N LEU A 308 12.36 -87.76 32.15
CA LEU A 308 11.01 -87.47 32.66
C LEU A 308 10.93 -86.13 33.38
N GLU A 309 12.02 -85.65 33.99
CA GLU A 309 12.08 -84.33 34.61
C GLU A 309 11.79 -83.19 33.63
N GLN A 310 12.03 -83.37 32.32
CA GLN A 310 11.70 -82.37 31.30
C GLN A 310 10.19 -82.11 31.17
N TYR A 311 9.37 -83.07 31.59
CA TYR A 311 7.92 -83.02 31.52
C TYR A 311 7.27 -82.77 32.90
N GLY A 312 8.04 -82.31 33.87
CA GLY A 312 7.62 -81.98 35.22
C GLY A 312 8.46 -80.87 35.85
N GLY A 313 8.15 -80.51 37.09
CA GLY A 313 8.97 -79.60 37.89
C GLY A 313 9.15 -78.18 37.31
N GLU A 314 10.27 -77.55 37.67
CA GLU A 314 10.59 -76.16 37.37
C GLU A 314 10.83 -75.90 35.89
N LEU A 315 11.53 -76.80 35.18
CA LEU A 315 11.84 -76.64 33.77
C LEU A 315 10.58 -76.59 32.90
N LEU A 316 9.58 -77.41 33.20
CA LEU A 316 8.28 -77.36 32.53
C LEU A 316 7.56 -76.03 32.77
N LEU A 317 7.61 -75.52 34.01
CA LEU A 317 6.97 -74.25 34.38
C LEU A 317 7.62 -73.08 33.65
N MET A 318 8.96 -73.01 33.60
CA MET A 318 9.70 -71.98 32.87
C MET A 318 9.31 -71.92 31.38
N LYS A 319 9.22 -73.09 30.72
CA LYS A 319 8.78 -73.17 29.31
C LYS A 319 7.34 -72.71 29.11
N LYS A 320 6.45 -73.08 30.04
CA LYS A 320 5.04 -72.64 30.01
C LYS A 320 4.89 -71.14 30.24
N GLU A 321 5.66 -70.57 31.15
CA GLU A 321 5.67 -69.14 31.42
C GLU A 321 6.15 -68.36 30.20
N THR A 322 7.23 -68.80 29.56
CA THR A 322 7.74 -68.21 28.31
C THR A 322 6.68 -68.23 27.20
N LEU A 323 6.00 -69.37 27.01
CA LEU A 323 4.92 -69.51 26.02
C LEU A 323 3.71 -68.61 26.37
N LYS A 324 3.40 -68.45 27.65
CA LYS A 324 2.34 -67.56 28.13
C LYS A 324 2.69 -66.09 27.85
N THR A 325 3.93 -65.67 28.10
CA THR A 325 4.41 -64.32 27.75
C THR A 325 4.28 -64.07 26.24
N ALA A 326 4.61 -65.06 25.40
CA ALA A 326 4.40 -64.96 23.97
C ALA A 326 2.91 -64.80 23.60
N ALA A 327 2.00 -65.55 24.23
CA ALA A 327 0.57 -65.41 24.01
C ALA A 327 0.02 -64.03 24.48
N ASP A 328 0.54 -63.50 25.59
CA ASP A 328 0.19 -62.18 26.08
C ASP A 328 0.67 -61.07 25.13
N LEU A 329 1.88 -61.20 24.57
CA LEU A 329 2.35 -60.31 23.49
C LEU A 329 1.42 -60.40 22.28
N GLN A 330 1.02 -61.61 21.87
CA GLN A 330 0.11 -61.82 20.76
C GLN A 330 -1.18 -61.03 20.90
N LYS A 331 -1.79 -61.11 22.07
CA LYS A 331 -3.00 -60.35 22.37
C LYS A 331 -2.76 -58.85 22.26
N ARG A 332 -1.67 -58.33 22.81
CA ARG A 332 -1.36 -56.88 22.81
C ARG A 332 -1.13 -56.34 21.40
N TRP A 333 -0.33 -57.00 20.56
CA TRP A 333 -0.10 -56.51 19.19
C TRP A 333 -1.34 -56.70 18.29
N THR A 334 -2.21 -57.66 18.60
CA THR A 334 -3.53 -57.77 17.95
C THR A 334 -4.42 -56.58 18.27
N GLU A 335 -4.58 -56.25 19.56
CA GLU A 335 -5.41 -55.12 20.01
C GLU A 335 -4.88 -53.79 19.45
N LEU A 336 -3.56 -53.60 19.49
CA LEU A 336 -2.93 -52.41 18.92
C LEU A 336 -3.09 -52.35 17.39
N GLY A 337 -2.90 -53.47 16.69
CA GLY A 337 -3.07 -53.54 15.23
C GLY A 337 -4.50 -53.24 14.79
N GLN A 338 -5.50 -53.78 15.49
CA GLN A 338 -6.91 -53.43 15.27
C GLN A 338 -7.17 -51.94 15.48
N THR A 339 -6.60 -51.37 16.54
CA THR A 339 -6.73 -49.94 16.86
C THR A 339 -6.14 -49.09 15.73
N VAL A 340 -4.94 -49.39 15.26
CA VAL A 340 -4.28 -48.70 14.15
C VAL A 340 -5.15 -48.80 12.88
N LEU A 341 -5.52 -50.01 12.47
CA LEU A 341 -6.31 -50.22 11.26
C LEU A 341 -7.71 -49.57 11.34
N SER A 342 -8.29 -49.46 12.54
CA SER A 342 -9.56 -48.78 12.73
C SER A 342 -9.49 -47.26 12.52
N ARG A 343 -8.32 -46.64 12.69
CA ARG A 343 -8.08 -45.22 12.37
C ARG A 343 -8.02 -44.97 10.86
N HIS A 344 -7.60 -45.98 10.09
CA HIS A 344 -7.36 -45.90 8.63
C HIS A 344 -8.54 -46.44 7.81
N LYS A 345 -9.77 -46.17 8.25
CA LYS A 345 -10.96 -46.50 7.44
C LYS A 345 -11.01 -45.62 6.21
N ASP A 346 -11.54 -46.17 5.12
CA ASP A 346 -11.79 -45.38 3.92
C ASP A 346 -12.92 -44.36 4.13
N ILE A 347 -13.18 -43.54 3.11
CA ILE A 347 -14.27 -42.55 3.12
C ILE A 347 -15.66 -43.16 3.34
N ASN A 348 -15.83 -44.46 3.11
CA ASN A 348 -17.07 -45.21 3.30
C ASN A 348 -17.14 -45.89 4.68
N GLY A 349 -16.09 -45.74 5.51
CA GLY A 349 -15.97 -46.39 6.82
C GLY A 349 -15.52 -47.85 6.75
N MET A 350 -15.09 -48.34 5.59
CA MET A 350 -14.61 -49.71 5.39
C MET A 350 -13.20 -49.88 5.96
N LEU A 351 -12.98 -51.01 6.62
CA LEU A 351 -11.67 -51.36 7.17
C LEU A 351 -10.70 -51.80 6.06
N PRO A 352 -9.39 -51.50 6.23
CA PRO A 352 -8.36 -51.89 5.28
C PRO A 352 -8.24 -53.42 5.13
N PRO A 353 -7.90 -53.94 3.93
CA PRO A 353 -7.74 -55.38 3.69
C PRO A 353 -6.67 -56.04 4.56
N GLU A 354 -5.68 -55.27 5.01
CA GLU A 354 -4.61 -55.66 5.94
C GLU A 354 -5.15 -56.23 7.25
N LEU A 355 -6.37 -55.88 7.65
CA LEU A 355 -7.03 -56.49 8.81
C LEU A 355 -7.17 -58.00 8.67
N ARG A 356 -7.55 -58.49 7.48
CA ARG A 356 -7.67 -59.93 7.22
C ARG A 356 -6.32 -60.63 7.31
N VAL A 357 -5.28 -59.99 6.77
CA VAL A 357 -3.91 -60.51 6.84
C VAL A 357 -3.47 -60.64 8.30
N MET A 358 -3.77 -59.64 9.14
CA MET A 358 -3.47 -59.70 10.57
C MET A 358 -4.26 -60.81 11.29
N GLU A 359 -5.53 -61.00 10.97
CA GLU A 359 -6.34 -62.11 11.51
C GLU A 359 -5.78 -63.49 11.12
N GLU A 360 -5.32 -63.64 9.87
CA GLU A 360 -4.65 -64.86 9.40
C GLU A 360 -3.34 -65.11 10.14
N ILE A 361 -2.48 -64.09 10.29
CA ILE A 361 -1.23 -64.20 11.06
C ILE A 361 -1.54 -64.61 12.51
N ASN A 362 -2.55 -64.01 13.12
CA ASN A 362 -2.97 -64.34 14.48
C ASN A 362 -3.45 -65.78 14.62
N LYS A 363 -4.18 -66.28 13.63
CA LYS A 363 -4.59 -67.68 13.60
C LYS A 363 -3.37 -68.61 13.53
N CYS A 364 -2.45 -68.37 12.59
CA CYS A 364 -1.23 -69.17 12.46
C CYS A 364 -0.36 -69.12 13.72
N THR A 365 -0.29 -67.95 14.35
CA THR A 365 0.48 -67.74 15.58
C THR A 365 -0.12 -68.51 16.76
N ASN A 366 -1.45 -68.50 16.89
CA ASN A 366 -2.16 -69.28 17.89
C ASN A 366 -1.95 -70.79 17.69
N GLU A 367 -2.05 -71.27 16.45
CA GLU A 367 -1.80 -72.67 16.10
C GLU A 367 -0.37 -73.07 16.47
N LEU A 368 0.62 -72.22 16.19
CA LEU A 368 2.02 -72.45 16.54
C LEU A 368 2.24 -72.53 18.06
N CYS A 369 1.68 -71.61 18.83
CA CYS A 369 1.73 -71.64 20.30
C CYS A 369 1.07 -72.91 20.85
N GLN A 370 -0.07 -73.33 20.30
CA GLN A 370 -0.73 -74.58 20.69
C GLN A 370 0.15 -75.81 20.40
N GLN A 371 0.80 -75.87 19.24
CA GLN A 371 1.72 -76.96 18.90
C GLN A 371 2.89 -77.04 19.89
N TYR A 372 3.49 -75.91 20.27
CA TYR A 372 4.54 -75.89 21.28
C TYR A 372 4.02 -76.29 22.67
N SER A 373 2.82 -75.86 23.06
CA SER A 373 2.19 -76.28 24.31
C SER A 373 2.05 -77.81 24.41
N ILE A 374 1.56 -78.45 23.35
CA ILE A 374 1.40 -79.92 23.27
C ILE A 374 2.77 -80.62 23.40
N ARG A 375 3.80 -80.12 22.73
CA ARG A 375 5.16 -80.69 22.78
C ARG A 375 5.80 -80.54 24.16
N ILE A 376 5.68 -79.35 24.76
CA ILE A 376 6.20 -79.05 26.11
C ILE A 376 5.50 -79.93 27.16
N ASN A 377 4.20 -80.17 27.04
CA ASN A 377 3.47 -81.07 27.95
C ASN A 377 3.83 -82.56 27.77
N GLY A 378 4.47 -82.92 26.65
CA GLY A 378 4.75 -84.31 26.29
C GLY A 378 3.51 -85.07 25.79
N GLU A 379 2.46 -84.35 25.43
CA GLU A 379 1.19 -84.89 24.87
C GLU A 379 1.32 -85.30 23.40
N ASN A 380 2.48 -85.03 22.78
CA ASN A 380 2.85 -85.50 21.46
C ASN A 380 3.15 -87.01 21.39
N GLY A 381 2.89 -87.76 22.47
CA GLY A 381 3.12 -89.20 22.56
C GLY A 381 4.53 -89.61 22.99
N LYS A 382 5.42 -88.66 23.33
CA LYS A 382 6.78 -88.99 23.81
C LYS A 382 6.85 -89.34 25.30
N LYS A 383 6.06 -88.66 26.14
CA LYS A 383 6.10 -88.83 27.60
C LYS A 383 5.64 -90.22 28.06
N LEU A 384 4.57 -90.75 27.45
CA LEU A 384 3.94 -92.00 27.90
C LEU A 384 4.85 -93.24 27.73
N PRO A 385 5.54 -93.44 26.60
CA PRO A 385 6.51 -94.53 26.46
C PRO A 385 7.67 -94.43 27.46
N ILE A 386 8.25 -93.24 27.65
CA ILE A 386 9.37 -93.02 28.58
C ILE A 386 8.94 -93.41 30.01
N LEU A 387 7.74 -92.99 30.42
CA LEU A 387 7.16 -93.34 31.72
C LEU A 387 6.93 -94.85 31.85
N SER A 388 6.38 -95.49 30.81
CA SER A 388 6.14 -96.94 30.81
C SER A 388 7.44 -97.74 30.90
N PHE A 389 8.49 -97.31 30.20
CA PHE A 389 9.81 -97.94 30.29
C PHE A 389 10.38 -97.74 31.69
N SER A 390 10.44 -96.52 32.21
CA SER A 390 10.94 -96.25 33.58
C SER A 390 10.28 -97.17 34.62
N LEU A 391 8.94 -97.25 34.65
CA LEU A 391 8.20 -98.13 35.55
C LEU A 391 8.53 -99.62 35.36
N SER A 392 8.70 -100.07 34.12
CA SER A 392 9.06 -101.47 33.83
C SER A 392 10.46 -101.81 34.31
N PHE A 393 11.40 -100.87 34.21
CA PHE A 393 12.75 -101.00 34.73
C PHE A 393 12.73 -101.05 36.26
N SER A 394 11.97 -100.18 36.94
CA SER A 394 11.84 -100.21 38.40
C SER A 394 11.29 -101.54 38.92
N VAL A 395 10.23 -102.07 38.28
CA VAL A 395 9.65 -103.38 38.64
C VAL A 395 10.66 -104.50 38.39
N SER A 396 11.38 -104.46 37.27
CA SER A 396 12.39 -105.48 36.93
C SER A 396 13.58 -105.45 37.88
N ALA A 397 14.05 -104.26 38.29
CA ALA A 397 15.11 -104.10 39.27
C ALA A 397 14.72 -104.70 40.63
N VAL A 398 13.51 -104.43 41.11
CA VAL A 398 12.98 -105.04 42.34
C VAL A 398 12.91 -106.56 42.25
N CYS A 399 12.45 -107.11 41.12
CA CYS A 399 12.43 -108.56 40.92
C CYS A 399 13.83 -109.18 40.90
N PHE A 400 14.82 -108.51 40.30
CA PHE A 400 16.20 -108.98 40.29
C PHE A 400 16.86 -108.90 41.68
N ASP A 401 16.60 -107.84 42.43
CA ASP A 401 17.11 -107.70 43.82
C ASP A 401 16.54 -108.82 44.71
N ILE A 402 15.26 -109.19 44.55
CA ILE A 402 14.65 -110.33 45.25
C ILE A 402 15.29 -111.67 44.84
N LEU A 403 15.53 -111.88 43.54
CA LEU A 403 16.17 -113.10 43.03
C LEU A 403 17.62 -113.25 43.52
N LEU A 404 18.38 -112.15 43.58
CA LEU A 404 19.73 -112.16 44.12
C LEU A 404 19.74 -112.47 45.62
N PHE A 405 18.82 -111.88 46.39
CA PHE A 405 18.65 -112.20 47.81
C PHE A 405 18.32 -113.69 48.02
N GLU A 406 17.41 -114.27 47.22
CA GLU A 406 17.11 -115.71 47.27
C GLU A 406 18.30 -116.58 46.87
N MET A 407 19.09 -116.17 45.87
CA MET A 407 20.29 -116.89 45.44
C MET A 407 21.43 -116.83 46.47
N GLU A 408 21.64 -115.68 47.12
CA GLU A 408 22.60 -115.51 48.21
C GLU A 408 22.18 -116.32 49.44
N VAL A 409 20.89 -116.33 49.80
CA VAL A 409 20.34 -117.16 50.88
C VAL A 409 20.48 -118.65 50.55
N HIS A 410 20.28 -119.06 49.30
CA HIS A 410 20.49 -120.44 48.87
C HIS A 410 21.97 -120.87 48.88
N GLN A 411 22.89 -119.99 48.45
CA GLN A 411 24.33 -120.26 48.52
C GLN A 411 24.84 -120.34 49.97
N SER A 412 24.35 -119.46 50.85
CA SER A 412 24.70 -119.49 52.29
C SER A 412 24.04 -120.66 53.03
N ALA A 413 22.87 -121.13 52.59
CA ALA A 413 22.26 -122.38 53.09
C ALA A 413 23.03 -123.64 52.63
N LEU A 414 23.59 -123.64 51.42
CA LEU A 414 24.44 -124.72 50.88
C LEU A 414 25.86 -124.73 51.47
N GLN A 415 26.36 -123.60 52.00
CA GLN A 415 27.64 -123.53 52.73
C GLN A 415 27.52 -123.96 54.20
N ASN A 416 26.30 -124.02 54.75
CA ASN A 416 26.02 -124.43 56.14
C ASN A 416 25.58 -125.91 56.26
N PHE A 417 25.75 -126.72 55.21
CA PHE A 417 25.55 -128.17 55.20
C PHE A 417 26.84 -128.94 54.94
#